data_AF-A0A090WSZ1-F1
#
_entry.id   AF-A0A090WSZ1-F1
#
_cell.length_a   1.000
_cell.length_b   1.000
_cell.length_c   1.000
_cell.angle_alpha   90.00
_cell.angle_beta   90.00
_cell.angle_gamma   90.00
#
_symmetry.space_group_name_H-M   'P 1'
#
loop_
_entity.id
_entity.type
_entity.pdbx_description
1 polymer ?
#
loop_
_entity_poly.entity_id
_entity_poly.type
_entity_poly.pdbx_seq_one_letter_code
_entity_poly.pdbx_strand_id
1 'polypeptide(L)'
;MIVVGLTGGIGSGKTTVAKMFKALDVPVYIADVEAKKLMSKSKIIKRKLIELFGGEQAYLDNSLNKPFIASIIFNDKNMLNQMNAIIHQE
;
A
#
# COMPACT_ATOMS: atom_id res chain seq x y z
N MET A 1 -12.51 -0.51 -23.15
CA MET A 1 -12.77 -0.70 -21.71
C MET A 1 -12.72 0.67 -21.04
N ILE A 2 -13.73 1.05 -20.25
CA ILE A 2 -13.74 2.32 -19.53
C ILE A 2 -13.24 2.07 -18.11
N VAL A 3 -12.34 2.92 -17.62
CA VAL A 3 -11.82 2.87 -16.25
C VAL A 3 -12.35 4.09 -15.50
N VAL A 4 -12.98 3.85 -14.34
CA VAL A 4 -13.54 4.91 -13.50
C VAL A 4 -12.85 4.87 -12.13
N GLY A 5 -12.28 6.00 -11.72
CA GLY A 5 -11.64 6.13 -10.41
C GLY A 5 -12.65 6.52 -9.32
N LEU A 6 -12.90 5.63 -8.36
CA LEU A 6 -13.68 5.94 -7.17
C LEU A 6 -12.77 6.50 -6.06
N THR A 7 -12.88 7.79 -5.78
CA THR A 7 -12.08 8.51 -4.77
C THR A 7 -12.95 9.19 -3.71
N GLY A 8 -12.33 9.76 -2.68
CA GLY A 8 -13.00 10.41 -1.55
C GLY A 8 -12.18 10.33 -0.25
N GLY A 9 -12.49 11.19 0.72
CA GLY A 9 -11.82 11.23 2.02
C GLY A 9 -12.07 10.03 2.93
N ILE A 10 -11.41 9.98 4.08
CA ILE A 10 -11.67 8.95 5.12
C ILE A 10 -13.13 9.08 5.58
N GLY A 11 -13.83 7.95 5.71
CA GLY A 11 -15.24 7.94 6.14
C GLY A 11 -16.27 8.30 5.05
N SER A 12 -15.86 8.64 3.83
CA SER A 12 -16.79 9.08 2.76
C SER A 12 -17.65 7.98 2.12
N GLY A 13 -17.64 6.75 2.65
CA GLY A 13 -18.45 5.65 2.12
C GLY A 13 -17.94 4.98 0.83
N LYS A 14 -16.70 5.22 0.39
CA LYS A 14 -16.13 4.58 -0.83
C LYS A 14 -16.33 3.07 -0.87
N THR A 15 -16.08 2.38 0.25
CA THR A 15 -16.23 0.94 0.35
C THR A 15 -17.67 0.49 0.11
N THR A 16 -18.65 1.29 0.51
CA THR A 16 -20.08 1.04 0.27
C THR A 16 -20.40 1.18 -1.22
N VAL A 17 -19.97 2.27 -1.85
CA VAL A 17 -20.17 2.48 -3.30
C VAL A 17 -19.46 1.40 -4.12
N ALA A 18 -18.24 1.02 -3.75
CA ALA A 18 -17.51 -0.09 -4.36
C ALA A 18 -18.27 -1.43 -4.30
N LYS A 19 -18.97 -1.70 -3.18
CA LYS A 19 -19.83 -2.89 -3.05
C LYS A 19 -21.05 -2.82 -3.95
N MET A 20 -21.65 -1.64 -4.12
CA MET A 20 -22.77 -1.44 -5.04
C MET A 20 -22.37 -1.71 -6.50
N PHE A 21 -21.19 -1.24 -6.93
CA PHE A 21 -20.66 -1.58 -8.26
C PHE A 21 -20.48 -3.10 -8.45
N LYS A 22 -19.92 -3.80 -7.44
CA LYS A 22 -19.80 -5.26 -7.50
C LYS A 22 -21.15 -5.97 -7.60
N ALA A 23 -22.18 -5.46 -6.92
CA ALA A 23 -23.53 -6.03 -6.98
C ALA A 23 -24.22 -5.83 -8.35
N LEU A 24 -23.68 -4.94 -9.18
CA LEU A 24 -24.11 -4.72 -10.57
C LEU A 24 -23.16 -5.42 -11.57
N ASP A 25 -22.42 -6.42 -11.11
CA ASP A 25 -21.43 -7.18 -11.89
C ASP A 25 -20.29 -6.33 -12.50
N VAL A 26 -20.05 -5.13 -11.98
CA VAL A 26 -18.91 -4.30 -12.38
C VAL A 26 -17.66 -4.78 -11.62
N PRO A 27 -16.58 -5.16 -12.32
CA PRO A 27 -15.31 -5.50 -11.68
C PRO A 27 -14.75 -4.31 -10.90
N VAL A 28 -14.42 -4.53 -9.62
CA VAL A 28 -13.86 -3.48 -8.76
C VAL A 28 -12.47 -3.86 -8.29
N TYR A 29 -11.52 -3.00 -8.62
CA TYR A 29 -10.14 -3.04 -8.14
C TYR A 29 -9.97 -2.12 -6.93
N ILE A 30 -9.56 -2.66 -5.77
CA ILE A 30 -9.35 -1.87 -4.55
C ILE A 30 -7.84 -1.65 -4.36
N ALA A 31 -7.37 -0.44 -4.71
CA ALA A 31 -5.95 -0.09 -4.66
C ALA A 31 -5.30 -0.35 -3.30
N ASP A 32 -5.95 0.02 -2.19
CA ASP A 32 -5.43 -0.17 -0.83
C ASP A 32 -5.17 -1.65 -0.47
N VAL A 33 -5.99 -2.56 -0.99
CA VAL A 33 -5.86 -4.00 -0.74
C VAL A 33 -4.70 -4.56 -1.55
N GLU A 34 -4.60 -4.16 -2.81
CA GLU A 34 -3.54 -4.62 -3.69
C GLU A 34 -2.18 -4.05 -3.30
N ALA A 35 -2.10 -2.78 -2.88
CA ALA A 35 -0.87 -2.20 -2.33
C ALA A 35 -0.37 -2.99 -1.10
N LYS A 36 -1.27 -3.40 -0.19
CA LYS A 36 -0.89 -4.25 0.96
C LYS A 36 -0.37 -5.63 0.54
N LYS A 37 -0.97 -6.24 -0.48
CA LYS A 37 -0.50 -7.53 -1.01
C LYS A 37 0.85 -7.37 -1.71
N LEU A 38 1.05 -6.28 -2.43
CA LEU A 38 2.28 -5.99 -3.15
C LEU A 38 3.46 -5.88 -2.18
N MET A 39 3.28 -5.16 -1.06
CA MET A 39 4.31 -5.02 -0.02
C MET A 39 4.70 -6.33 0.68
N SER A 40 3.83 -7.34 0.70
CA SER A 40 4.13 -8.64 1.33
C SER A 40 4.61 -9.70 0.34
N LYS A 41 4.14 -9.66 -0.91
CA LYS A 41 4.43 -10.71 -1.91
C LYS A 41 5.58 -10.37 -2.85
N SER A 42 5.80 -9.09 -3.17
CA SER A 42 6.87 -8.69 -4.09
C SER A 42 8.22 -8.83 -3.40
N LYS A 43 9.00 -9.82 -3.84
CA LYS A 43 10.40 -10.00 -3.38
C LYS A 43 11.26 -8.78 -3.71
N ILE A 44 10.95 -8.10 -4.82
CA ILE A 44 11.68 -6.92 -5.29
C ILE A 44 11.44 -5.76 -4.33
N ILE A 45 10.16 -5.45 -4.05
CA ILE A 45 9.80 -4.40 -3.09
C ILE A 45 10.32 -4.74 -1.70
N LYS A 46 10.17 -5.99 -1.24
CA LYS A 46 10.71 -6.42 0.06
C LYS A 46 12.21 -6.14 0.18
N ARG A 47 12.99 -6.49 -0.85
CA ARG A 47 14.43 -6.22 -0.87
C ARG A 47 14.74 -4.72 -0.84
N LYS A 48 14.07 -3.93 -1.69
CA LYS A 48 14.25 -2.47 -1.74
C LYS A 48 13.90 -1.80 -0.40
N LEU A 49 12.85 -2.27 0.28
CA LEU A 49 12.47 -1.75 1.59
C LEU A 49 13.43 -2.18 2.70
N ILE A 50 13.94 -3.42 2.68
CA ILE A 50 14.98 -3.86 3.63
C ILE A 50 16.24 -3.00 3.48
N GLU A 51 16.65 -2.71 2.24
CA GLU A 51 17.79 -1.84 1.94
C GLU A 51 17.54 -0.40 2.41
N LEU A 52 16.36 0.15 2.12
CA LEU A 52 15.96 1.50 2.51
C LEU A 52 15.97 1.69 4.05
N PHE A 53 15.42 0.74 4.78
CA PHE A 53 15.28 0.81 6.25
C PHE A 53 16.46 0.19 7.01
N GLY A 54 17.52 -0.22 6.30
CA GLY A 54 18.80 -0.62 6.89
C GLY A 54 18.80 -1.95 7.62
N GLY A 55 17.89 -2.88 7.30
CA GLY A 55 17.93 -4.23 7.87
C GLY A 55 16.63 -5.03 7.85
N GLU A 56 16.72 -6.30 8.24
CA GLU A 56 15.58 -7.22 8.25
C GLU A 56 14.49 -6.83 9.25
N GLN A 57 14.77 -5.93 10.21
CA GLN A 57 13.80 -5.40 11.17
C GLN A 57 12.59 -4.71 10.50
N ALA A 58 12.74 -4.29 9.24
CA ALA A 58 11.66 -3.78 8.40
C ALA A 58 10.54 -4.80 8.17
N TYR A 59 10.81 -6.09 8.36
CA TYR A 59 9.85 -7.19 8.21
C TYR A 59 9.84 -8.12 9.43
N LEU A 60 8.65 -8.54 9.84
CA LEU A 60 8.40 -9.58 10.85
C LEU A 60 7.55 -10.66 10.20
N ASP A 61 7.97 -11.93 10.26
CA ASP A 61 7.22 -13.08 9.73
C ASP A 61 6.69 -12.86 8.29
N ASN A 62 7.55 -12.39 7.39
CA ASN A 62 7.22 -12.01 6.01
C ASN A 62 6.21 -10.86 5.82
N SER A 63 5.86 -10.14 6.89
CA SER A 63 5.00 -8.96 6.85
C SER A 63 5.76 -7.69 7.22
N LEU A 64 5.35 -6.54 6.69
CA LEU A 64 5.98 -5.27 7.01
C LEU A 64 5.82 -4.96 8.50
N ASN A 65 6.91 -4.64 9.19
CA ASN A 65 6.91 -4.24 10.59
C ASN A 65 6.40 -2.80 10.74
N LYS A 66 5.07 -2.63 10.70
CA LYS A 66 4.44 -1.30 10.69
C LYS A 66 4.89 -0.39 11.85
N PRO A 67 5.00 -0.86 13.11
CA PRO A 67 5.49 -0.01 14.20
C PRO A 67 6.90 0.53 13.97
N PHE A 68 7.82 -0.32 13.49
CA PHE A 68 9.20 0.08 13.19
C PHE A 68 9.28 1.05 12.01
N ILE A 69 8.54 0.77 10.94
CA ILE A 69 8.50 1.67 9.77
C ILE A 69 7.91 3.02 10.17
N ALA A 70 6.80 3.02 10.92
CA ALA A 70 6.14 4.22 11.41
C ALA A 70 7.08 5.10 12.24
N SER A 71 7.85 4.52 13.16
CA SER A 71 8.77 5.31 14.00
C SER A 71 9.86 6.03 13.20
N ILE A 72 10.19 5.55 12.00
CA ILE A 72 11.16 6.19 11.11
C ILE A 72 10.47 7.23 10.21
N ILE A 73 9.43 6.84 9.47
CA ILE A 73 8.80 7.72 8.46
C ILE A 73 8.02 8.90 9.06
N PHE A 74 7.56 8.79 10.32
CA PHE A 74 6.93 9.93 11.00
C PHE A 74 7.96 10.97 11.45
N ASN A 75 9.21 10.57 11.66
CA ASN A 75 10.31 11.46 12.04
C ASN A 75 11.07 11.98 10.81
N ASP A 76 11.03 11.27 9.67
CA ASP A 76 11.70 11.65 8.43
C ASP A 76 10.78 11.61 7.21
N LYS A 77 10.39 12.79 6.72
CA LYS A 77 9.57 12.94 5.51
C LYS A 77 10.29 12.50 4.23
N ASN A 78 11.63 12.56 4.19
CA ASN A 78 12.38 12.07 3.04
C ASN A 78 12.26 10.55 2.95
N MET A 79 12.36 9.87 4.08
CA MET A 79 12.18 8.41 4.15
C MET A 79 10.77 7.99 3.68
N LEU A 80 9.74 8.75 4.07
CA LEU A 80 8.37 8.54 3.57
C LEU A 80 8.28 8.65 2.04
N ASN A 81 8.92 9.67 1.45
CA ASN A 81 8.92 9.88 0.01
C ASN A 81 9.67 8.76 -0.74
N GLN A 82 10.81 8.30 -0.21
CA GLN A 82 11.58 7.20 -0.79
C GLN A 82 10.79 5.88 -0.74
N MET A 83 10.14 5.59 0.39
CA MET A 83 9.25 4.44 0.52
C MET A 83 8.10 4.49 -0.51
N ASN A 84 7.43 5.64 -0.63
CA ASN A 84 6.35 5.81 -1.60
C ASN A 84 6.84 5.65 -3.04
N ALA A 85 8.02 6.16 -3.38
CA ALA A 85 8.62 5.99 -4.70
C ALA A 85 8.88 4.52 -5.04
N ILE A 86 9.31 3.71 -4.07
CA ILE A 86 9.51 2.26 -4.28
C ILE A 86 8.18 1.55 -4.53
N ILE A 87 7.13 1.91 -3.79
CA ILE A 87 5.82 1.25 -3.88
C ILE A 87 5.06 1.65 -5.17
N HIS A 88 5.17 2.90 -5.60
CA HIS A 88 4.41 3.43 -6.74
C HIS A 88 5.09 3.18 -8.11
N GLN A 89 6.30 2.62 -8.13
CA GLN A 89 7.04 2.30 -9.36
C GLN A 89 6.73 0.91 -9.95
N GLU A 90 6.04 0.05 -9.21
CA GLU A 90 5.54 -1.28 -9.66
C GLU A 90 4.00 -1.28 -9.72
#